data_AF-A0A7I4YRS6-F1
#
_entry.id   AF-A0A7I4YRS6-F1
#
_cell.length_a   1.000
_cell.length_b   1.000
_cell.length_c   1.000
_cell.angle_alpha   90.00
_cell.angle_beta   90.00
_cell.angle_gamma   90.00
#
_symmetry.space_group_name_H-M   'P 1'
#
loop_
_entity.id
_entity.type
_entity.pdbx_description
1 polymer ?
#
loop_
_entity_poly.entity_id
_entity_poly.type
_entity_poly.pdbx_seq_one_letter_code
_entity_poly.pdbx_strand_id
1 'polypeptide(L)'
;MNKATEKLMAYRREAQKKCAEATDDSVPVEPEKENNGDGRHSPGIWHRLNIDILDAPPFSTWRRFYEWNPRATLVVTILFYLLGQIYFIWVQFGLVFFTISILLAICLSLGTRHEGEMSAYSVFNPNCERLLGQMTAEHFERDVLRRRID
;
A
#
# COMPACT_ATOMS: atom_id res chain seq x y z
N MET A 1 -18.42 -23.64 -20.82
CA MET A 1 -18.70 -22.65 -19.75
C MET A 1 -19.32 -23.42 -18.58
N ASN A 2 -18.76 -23.34 -17.38
CA ASN A 2 -19.12 -24.24 -16.26
C ASN A 2 -20.30 -23.68 -15.45
N LYS A 3 -21.21 -24.54 -14.94
CA LYS A 3 -22.37 -24.14 -14.11
C LYS A 3 -22.00 -23.20 -12.95
N ALA A 4 -20.78 -23.35 -12.39
CA ALA A 4 -20.26 -22.46 -11.36
C ALA A 4 -20.08 -21.01 -11.85
N THR A 5 -19.56 -20.82 -13.06
CA THR A 5 -19.36 -19.49 -13.68
C THR A 5 -20.68 -18.80 -13.98
N GLU A 6 -21.70 -19.56 -14.37
CA GLU A 6 -23.03 -19.04 -14.66
C GLU A 6 -23.73 -18.53 -13.40
N LYS A 7 -23.67 -19.28 -12.29
CA LYS A 7 -24.17 -18.83 -10.97
C LYS A 7 -23.45 -17.57 -10.48
N LEU A 8 -22.13 -17.49 -10.68
CA LEU A 8 -21.31 -16.34 -10.27
C LEU A 8 -21.65 -15.08 -11.09
N MET A 9 -21.90 -15.24 -12.40
CA MET A 9 -22.35 -14.15 -13.27
C MET A 9 -23.78 -13.69 -12.94
N ALA A 10 -24.68 -14.62 -12.61
CA ALA A 10 -26.04 -14.28 -12.17
C ALA A 10 -26.02 -13.48 -10.86
N TYR A 11 -25.24 -13.94 -9.88
CA TYR A 11 -25.07 -13.23 -8.60
C TYR A 11 -24.49 -11.82 -8.77
N ARG A 12 -23.47 -11.64 -9.63
CA ARG A 12 -22.89 -10.32 -9.93
C ARG A 12 -23.92 -9.37 -10.56
N ARG A 13 -24.78 -9.87 -11.45
CA ARG A 13 -25.83 -9.06 -12.09
C ARG A 13 -26.90 -8.61 -11.11
N GLU A 14 -27.29 -9.49 -10.18
CA GLU A 14 -28.24 -9.15 -9.12
C GLU A 14 -27.66 -8.11 -8.15
N ALA A 15 -26.39 -8.25 -7.77
CA ALA A 15 -25.69 -7.26 -6.94
C ALA A 15 -25.60 -5.89 -7.63
N GLN A 16 -25.26 -5.87 -8.93
CA GLN A 16 -25.20 -4.62 -9.72
C GLN A 16 -26.56 -3.94 -9.84
N LYS A 17 -27.64 -4.71 -10.05
CA LYS A 17 -29.01 -4.17 -10.07
C LYS A 17 -29.40 -3.56 -8.73
N LYS A 18 -29.10 -4.22 -7.61
CA LYS A 18 -29.37 -3.68 -6.27
C LYS A 18 -28.59 -2.39 -5.99
N CYS A 19 -27.33 -2.29 -6.43
CA CYS A 19 -26.56 -1.05 -6.33
C CYS A 19 -27.14 0.08 -7.19
N ALA A 20 -27.62 -0.23 -8.40
CA ALA A 20 -28.22 0.75 -9.31
C ALA A 20 -29.59 1.24 -8.81
N GLU A 21 -30.43 0.34 -8.29
CA GLU A 21 -31.76 0.66 -7.72
C GLU A 21 -31.62 1.48 -6.44
N ALA A 22 -30.62 1.19 -5.59
CA ALA A 22 -30.29 2.01 -4.42
C ALA A 22 -29.77 3.42 -4.76
N THR A 23 -29.37 3.67 -6.01
CA THR A 23 -28.90 4.99 -6.49
C THR A 23 -30.07 5.84 -7.01
N ASP A 24 -31.21 5.24 -7.34
CA ASP A 24 -32.38 5.93 -7.93
C ASP A 24 -33.35 6.49 -6.86
N ASP A 25 -33.40 5.88 -5.67
CA ASP A 25 -34.26 6.32 -4.55
C ASP A 25 -33.71 7.51 -3.74
N SER A 26 -32.48 7.97 -4.03
CA SER A 26 -31.92 9.20 -3.45
C SER A 26 -32.06 10.35 -4.45
N VAL A 27 -32.97 11.29 -4.12
CA VAL A 27 -33.06 12.73 -4.48
C VAL A 27 -32.27 13.19 -5.73
N PRO A 28 -32.87 13.95 -6.69
CA PRO A 28 -32.20 14.37 -7.91
C PRO A 28 -30.85 15.05 -7.63
N VAL A 29 -29.77 14.37 -8.00
CA VAL A 29 -28.43 14.94 -8.02
C VAL A 29 -28.38 15.86 -9.25
N GLU A 30 -28.45 17.17 -9.02
CA GLU A 30 -28.01 18.17 -10.00
C GLU A 30 -26.61 17.78 -10.51
N PRO A 31 -26.25 18.08 -11.78
CA PRO A 31 -24.95 17.72 -12.33
C PRO A 31 -23.85 18.41 -11.51
N GLU A 32 -23.29 17.66 -10.56
CA GLU A 32 -22.19 18.11 -9.73
C GLU A 32 -21.01 18.33 -10.66
N LYS A 33 -20.62 19.61 -10.72
CA LYS A 33 -19.50 20.05 -11.55
C LYS A 33 -18.29 19.22 -11.21
N GLU A 34 -17.66 18.71 -12.25
CA GLU A 34 -16.32 18.14 -12.28
C GLU A 34 -15.35 19.11 -11.59
N ASN A 35 -15.25 18.97 -10.27
CA ASN A 35 -14.30 19.70 -9.47
C ASN A 35 -13.05 18.83 -9.51
N ASN A 36 -12.16 19.18 -10.43
CA ASN A 36 -10.76 18.78 -10.43
C ASN A 36 -10.13 19.26 -9.11
N GLY A 37 -10.45 18.56 -8.03
CA GLY A 37 -9.79 18.67 -6.74
C GLY A 37 -8.44 18.00 -6.90
N ASP A 38 -7.45 18.82 -7.22
CA ASP A 38 -6.02 18.58 -7.09
C ASP A 38 -5.75 17.76 -5.82
N GLY A 39 -5.75 16.44 -6.00
CA GLY A 39 -5.34 15.49 -4.99
C GLY A 39 -3.85 15.70 -4.85
N ARG A 40 -3.46 16.61 -3.95
CA ARG A 40 -2.06 16.92 -3.64
C ARG A 40 -1.32 15.63 -3.45
N HIS A 41 -0.65 15.26 -4.53
CA HIS A 41 0.15 14.09 -4.67
C HIS A 41 1.30 14.32 -3.71
N SER A 42 1.24 13.75 -2.51
CA SER A 42 2.37 13.81 -1.60
C SER A 42 3.34 12.77 -2.15
N PRO A 43 4.44 13.18 -2.81
CA PRO A 43 5.43 12.22 -3.25
C PRO A 43 5.84 11.43 -2.01
N GLY A 44 5.76 10.10 -2.09
CA GLY A 44 6.16 9.23 -1.00
C GLY A 44 7.54 9.65 -0.50
N ILE A 45 7.83 9.39 0.78
CA ILE A 45 9.09 9.80 1.44
C ILE A 45 10.32 9.43 0.58
N TRP A 46 10.24 8.31 -0.14
CA TRP A 46 11.23 7.83 -1.09
C TRP A 46 11.48 8.80 -2.27
N HIS A 47 10.44 9.35 -2.89
CA HIS A 47 10.56 10.34 -3.97
C HIS A 47 11.03 11.70 -3.43
N ARG A 48 10.68 12.08 -2.19
CA ARG A 48 11.24 13.29 -1.56
C ARG A 48 12.73 13.18 -1.29
N LEU A 49 13.22 11.96 -1.10
CA LEU A 49 14.63 11.69 -0.83
C LEU A 49 15.44 11.43 -2.11
N ASN A 50 14.83 11.32 -3.30
CA ASN A 50 15.51 11.01 -4.58
C ASN A 50 16.51 9.83 -4.48
N ILE A 51 16.18 8.84 -3.65
CA ILE A 51 17.01 7.66 -3.43
C ILE A 51 16.20 6.45 -3.83
N ASP A 52 16.34 6.07 -5.10
CA ASP A 52 16.08 4.69 -5.53
C ASP A 52 17.27 3.85 -5.07
N ILE A 53 17.28 3.47 -3.78
CA ILE A 53 18.32 2.63 -3.13
C ILE A 53 18.64 1.38 -3.98
N LEU A 54 17.67 0.90 -4.74
CA LEU A 54 17.75 -0.28 -5.59
C LEU A 54 18.19 -0.02 -7.03
N ASP A 55 18.27 1.23 -7.47
CA ASP A 55 18.78 1.62 -8.80
C ASP A 55 20.25 2.07 -8.77
N ALA A 56 20.85 2.09 -7.58
CA ALA A 56 22.28 2.31 -7.43
C ALA A 56 23.07 1.28 -8.28
N PRO A 57 24.14 1.69 -8.98
CA PRO A 57 24.91 0.84 -9.89
C PRO A 57 25.38 -0.52 -9.32
N PRO A 58 25.74 -0.68 -8.02
CA PRO A 58 26.06 -2.01 -7.49
C PRO A 58 24.85 -2.95 -7.41
N PHE A 59 23.63 -2.43 -7.20
CA PHE A 59 22.40 -3.23 -7.10
C PHE A 59 21.83 -3.59 -8.48
N SER A 60 21.89 -2.67 -9.45
CA SER A 60 21.39 -2.91 -10.80
C SER A 60 22.27 -3.91 -11.57
N THR A 61 23.59 -3.86 -11.40
CA THR A 61 24.51 -4.87 -11.96
C THR A 61 24.30 -6.24 -11.35
N TRP A 62 24.18 -6.33 -10.02
CA TRP A 62 23.87 -7.57 -9.32
C TRP A 62 22.58 -8.23 -9.84
N ARG A 63 21.52 -7.43 -10.07
CA ARG A 63 20.24 -7.90 -10.61
C ARG A 63 20.38 -8.47 -12.03
N ARG A 64 21.18 -7.83 -12.90
CA ARG A 64 21.47 -8.36 -14.25
C ARG A 64 22.22 -9.69 -14.22
N PHE A 65 23.17 -9.87 -13.30
CA PHE A 65 23.86 -11.15 -13.11
C PHE A 65 22.92 -12.25 -12.58
N TYR A 66 21.95 -11.88 -11.74
CA TYR A 66 20.92 -12.81 -11.27
C TYR A 66 20.06 -13.34 -12.43
N GLU A 67 19.69 -12.50 -13.39
CA GLU A 67 18.89 -12.90 -14.55
C GLU A 67 19.60 -13.92 -15.46
N TRP A 68 20.92 -13.81 -15.62
CA TRP A 68 21.69 -14.78 -16.41
C TRP A 68 21.70 -16.15 -15.72
N ASN A 69 22.11 -16.20 -14.45
CA ASN A 69 22.29 -17.44 -13.70
C ASN A 69 21.74 -17.28 -12.27
N PRO A 70 20.45 -17.62 -12.03
CA PRO A 70 19.83 -17.33 -10.74
C PRO A 70 20.44 -18.15 -9.59
N ARG A 71 20.76 -19.42 -9.84
CA ARG A 71 21.30 -20.33 -8.80
C ARG A 71 22.68 -19.90 -8.31
N ALA A 72 23.60 -19.62 -9.24
CA ALA A 72 24.96 -19.21 -8.91
C ALA A 72 24.97 -17.88 -8.16
N THR A 73 24.18 -16.91 -8.63
CA THR A 73 24.07 -15.59 -8.00
C THR A 73 23.51 -15.68 -6.57
N LEU A 74 22.48 -16.51 -6.32
CA LEU A 74 22.00 -16.76 -4.96
C LEU A 74 23.07 -17.34 -4.06
N VAL A 75 23.78 -18.38 -4.52
CA VAL A 75 24.85 -19.01 -3.73
C VAL A 75 25.93 -18.00 -3.36
N VAL A 76 26.38 -17.18 -4.32
CA VAL A 76 27.39 -16.13 -4.07
C VAL A 76 26.88 -15.10 -3.07
N THR A 77 25.63 -14.65 -3.18
CA THR A 77 25.07 -13.68 -2.23
C THR A 77 24.94 -14.22 -0.82
N ILE A 78 24.44 -15.44 -0.67
CA ILE A 78 24.32 -16.12 0.62
C ILE A 78 25.71 -16.31 1.22
N LEU A 79 26.70 -16.72 0.41
CA LEU A 79 28.08 -16.88 0.86
C LEU A 79 28.65 -15.55 1.38
N PHE A 80 28.51 -14.47 0.60
CA PHE A 80 28.97 -13.14 1.01
C PHE A 80 28.29 -12.66 2.29
N TYR A 81 26.98 -12.88 2.41
CA TYR A 81 26.22 -12.59 3.63
C TYR A 81 26.73 -13.38 4.83
N LEU A 82 26.98 -14.69 4.68
CA LEU A 82 27.52 -15.53 5.76
C LEU A 82 28.91 -15.08 6.20
N LEU A 83 29.79 -14.71 5.25
CA LEU A 83 31.10 -14.15 5.58
C LEU A 83 30.96 -12.86 6.41
N GLY A 84 30.08 -11.94 5.99
CA GLY A 84 29.78 -10.73 6.75
C GLY A 84 29.21 -11.02 8.14
N GLN A 85 28.27 -11.97 8.23
CA GLN A 85 27.66 -12.38 9.48
C GLN A 85 28.69 -12.97 10.46
N ILE A 86 29.60 -13.83 9.99
CA ILE A 86 30.69 -14.39 10.80
C ILE A 86 31.61 -13.28 11.31
N TYR A 87 31.96 -12.33 10.44
CA TYR A 87 32.78 -11.17 10.81
C TYR A 87 32.12 -10.33 11.91
N PHE A 88 30.82 -9.99 11.78
CA PHE A 88 30.10 -9.21 12.79
C PHE A 88 29.89 -9.98 14.10
N ILE A 89 29.77 -11.31 14.07
CA ILE A 89 29.76 -12.14 15.28
C ILE A 89 31.09 -12.00 16.04
N TRP A 90 32.21 -11.98 15.33
CA TRP A 90 33.53 -11.78 15.93
C TRP A 90 33.66 -10.41 16.62
N VAL A 91 33.05 -9.38 16.04
CA VAL A 91 32.96 -8.01 16.60
C VAL A 91 31.91 -7.91 17.73
N GLN A 92 31.28 -9.02 18.13
CA GLN A 92 30.18 -9.08 19.11
C GLN A 92 28.92 -8.28 18.72
N PHE A 93 28.78 -7.94 17.44
CA PHE A 93 27.68 -7.13 16.92
C PHE A 93 26.82 -7.90 15.89
N GLY A 94 26.95 -9.23 15.85
CA GLY A 94 26.28 -10.11 14.90
C GLY A 94 24.75 -10.04 14.96
N LEU A 95 24.16 -9.87 16.15
CA LEU A 95 22.71 -9.81 16.32
C LEU A 95 22.09 -8.56 15.69
N VAL A 96 22.78 -7.42 15.78
CA VAL A 96 22.28 -6.16 15.22
C VAL A 96 22.34 -6.20 13.71
N PHE A 97 23.46 -6.70 13.14
CA PHE A 97 23.59 -6.93 11.70
C PHE A 97 22.49 -7.87 11.18
N PHE A 98 22.21 -8.97 11.90
CA PHE A 98 21.15 -9.90 11.55
C PHE A 98 19.76 -9.24 11.57
N THR A 99 19.43 -8.51 12.64
CA THR A 99 18.14 -7.81 12.78
C THR A 99 17.93 -6.80 11.65
N ILE A 100 18.93 -5.98 11.33
CA ILE A 100 18.87 -5.03 10.22
C ILE A 100 18.69 -5.76 8.88
N SER A 101 19.39 -6.88 8.67
CA SER A 101 19.27 -7.65 7.42
C SER A 101 17.87 -8.21 7.20
N ILE A 102 17.20 -8.71 8.25
CA ILE A 102 15.80 -9.17 8.17
C ILE A 102 14.87 -7.98 7.92
N LEU A 103 15.07 -6.86 8.61
CA LEU A 103 14.24 -5.68 8.41
C LEU A 103 14.33 -5.19 6.97
N LEU A 104 15.55 -5.12 6.41
CA LEU A 104 15.76 -4.79 5.01
C LEU A 104 15.12 -5.83 4.08
N ALA A 105 15.26 -7.13 4.35
CA ALA A 105 14.63 -8.18 3.55
C ALA A 105 13.11 -8.03 3.51
N ILE A 106 12.48 -7.73 4.66
CA ILE A 106 11.04 -7.45 4.76
C ILE A 106 10.72 -6.20 3.94
N CYS A 107 11.39 -5.07 4.20
CA CYS A 107 11.15 -3.81 3.48
C CYS A 107 11.27 -3.96 1.95
N LEU A 108 12.24 -4.74 1.48
CA LEU A 108 12.44 -5.03 0.06
C LEU A 108 11.36 -5.98 -0.49
N SER A 109 10.90 -6.93 0.33
CA SER A 109 9.83 -7.87 -0.03
C SER A 109 8.45 -7.22 -0.10
N LEU A 110 8.27 -6.07 0.57
CA LEU A 110 7.00 -5.34 0.58
C LEU A 110 6.65 -4.71 -0.78
N GLY A 111 7.58 -4.69 -1.75
CA GLY A 111 7.34 -4.23 -3.12
C GLY A 111 7.08 -2.73 -3.23
N THR A 112 7.34 -2.17 -4.41
CA THR A 112 6.92 -0.81 -4.74
C THR A 112 5.45 -0.87 -5.18
N ARG A 113 4.57 -0.23 -4.41
CA ARG A 113 3.17 -0.08 -4.81
C ARG A 113 3.10 0.79 -6.07
N HIS A 114 2.38 0.33 -7.09
CA HIS A 114 2.18 1.13 -8.29
C HIS A 114 1.21 2.30 -7.99
N GLU A 115 1.52 3.49 -8.51
CA GLU A 115 0.62 4.65 -8.44
C GLU A 115 -0.73 4.27 -9.08
N GLY A 116 -1.78 4.20 -8.26
CA GLY A 116 -3.12 3.80 -8.67
C GLY A 116 -3.60 2.43 -8.17
N GLU A 117 -2.75 1.61 -7.54
CA GLU A 117 -3.21 0.37 -6.91
C GLU A 117 -4.11 0.70 -5.70
N MET A 118 -5.34 0.18 -5.69
CA MET A 118 -6.31 0.34 -4.62
C MET A 118 -5.70 -0.10 -3.27
N SER A 119 -5.67 0.77 -2.25
CA SER A 119 -5.27 0.33 -0.91
C SER A 119 -6.32 -0.66 -0.40
N ALA A 120 -5.95 -1.58 0.49
CA ALA A 120 -6.94 -2.42 1.17
C ALA A 120 -8.03 -1.60 1.89
N TYR A 121 -7.75 -0.33 2.22
CA TYR A 121 -8.71 0.62 2.79
C TYR A 121 -9.65 1.27 1.76
N SER A 122 -9.31 1.27 0.48
CA SER A 122 -10.22 1.74 -0.59
C SER A 122 -11.45 0.85 -0.75
N VAL A 123 -11.34 -0.44 -0.38
CA VAL A 123 -12.49 -1.36 -0.40
C VAL A 123 -13.56 -0.97 0.62
N PHE A 124 -13.16 -0.21 1.64
CA PHE A 124 -14.06 0.31 2.66
C PHE A 124 -14.52 1.74 2.36
N ASN A 125 -13.96 2.41 1.35
CA ASN A 125 -14.33 3.78 1.01
C ASN A 125 -13.86 4.24 -0.39
N PRO A 126 -14.59 3.87 -1.46
CA PRO A 126 -14.28 4.36 -2.81
C PRO A 126 -14.52 5.88 -2.98
N ASN A 127 -15.25 6.54 -2.06
CA ASN A 127 -15.65 7.96 -2.16
C ASN A 127 -15.04 8.87 -1.08
N CYS A 128 -14.09 8.40 -0.26
CA CYS A 128 -13.54 9.16 0.88
C CYS A 128 -14.60 9.69 1.88
N GLU A 129 -15.75 9.02 2.02
CA GLU A 129 -16.75 9.32 3.06
C GLU A 129 -16.30 8.91 4.46
N ARG A 130 -16.46 9.79 5.45
CA ARG A 130 -16.03 9.49 6.83
C ARG A 130 -16.73 8.25 7.35
N LEU A 131 -15.94 7.32 7.92
CA LEU A 131 -16.48 6.13 8.56
C LEU A 131 -17.36 6.56 9.74
N LEU A 132 -18.62 6.11 9.74
CA LEU A 132 -19.61 6.35 10.79
C LEU A 132 -19.03 5.89 12.15
N GLY A 133 -18.61 6.85 12.97
CA GLY A 133 -17.91 6.60 14.24
C GLY A 133 -16.61 7.41 14.43
N GLN A 134 -16.06 8.03 13.38
CA GLN A 134 -15.05 9.09 13.57
C GLN A 134 -15.76 10.35 14.06
N MET A 135 -15.39 10.86 15.25
CA MET A 135 -15.90 12.13 15.77
C MET A 135 -15.63 13.25 14.76
N THR A 136 -16.66 13.67 14.03
CA THR A 136 -16.59 14.81 13.11
C THR A 136 -16.26 16.06 13.92
N ALA A 137 -15.37 16.91 13.39
CA ALA A 137 -14.96 18.16 14.03
C ALA A 137 -16.17 19.02 14.49
N GLU A 138 -17.27 19.03 13.74
CA GLU A 138 -18.52 19.68 14.15
C GLU A 138 -19.16 19.09 15.42
N HIS A 139 -19.08 17.77 15.62
CA HIS A 139 -19.55 17.13 16.87
C HIS A 139 -18.64 17.49 18.05
N PHE A 140 -17.33 17.52 17.83
CA PHE A 140 -16.37 17.98 18.84
C PHE A 140 -16.58 19.45 19.19
N GLU A 141 -16.75 20.32 18.20
CA GLU A 141 -17.04 21.74 18.39
C GLU A 141 -18.35 21.95 19.13
N ARG A 142 -19.41 21.20 18.80
CA ARG A 142 -20.68 21.25 19.54
C ARG A 142 -20.51 20.85 21.00
N ASP A 143 -19.76 19.80 21.29
CA ASP A 143 -19.56 19.32 22.66
C ASP A 143 -18.65 20.27 23.47
N VAL A 144 -17.64 20.86 22.84
CA VAL A 144 -16.75 21.86 23.47
C VAL A 144 -17.47 23.19 23.71
N LEU A 145 -18.25 23.67 22.73
CA LEU A 145 -19.02 24.91 22.87
C LEU A 145 -20.15 24.77 23.89
N ARG A 146 -20.83 23.61 23.92
CA ARG A 146 -21.87 23.33 24.92
C ARG A 146 -21.31 23.37 26.34
N ARG A 147 -20.13 22.80 26.57
CA ARG A 147 -19.44 22.85 27.88
C ARG A 147 -18.93 24.24 28.30
N ARG A 148 -18.86 25.21 27.37
CA ARG A 148 -18.40 26.58 27.67
C ARG A 148 -19.54 27.47 28.18
N ILE A 149 -20.79 27.10 27.91
CA ILE A 149 -21.98 27.92 28.21
C ILE A 149 -22.60 27.52 29.58
N ASP A 150 -22.20 26.37 30.13
CA ASP A 150 -22.43 25.97 31.52
C ASP A 150 -21.27 26.39 32.43
#